data_AF-A0A2E1HA72-F1
#
_entry.id   AF-A0A2E1HA72-F1
#
_cell.length_a   1.000
_cell.length_b   1.000
_cell.length_c   1.000
_cell.angle_alpha   90.00
_cell.angle_beta   90.00
_cell.angle_gamma   90.00
#
_symmetry.space_group_name_H-M   'P 1'
#
loop_
_entity.id
_entity.type
_entity.pdbx_description
1 polymer ?
#
loop_
_entity_poly.entity_id
_entity_poly.type
_entity_poly.pdbx_seq_one_letter_code
_entity_poly.pdbx_strand_id
1 'polypeptide(L)'
;MAPVNRALGLGRVPVIAARIARRLLEERLLGTSVSIVGTNALFCYEAMAGGHFSNDLAATEDIDLLFDCRMRMQIVSEELSAAGLIGILKSVDRSFERLSGGFRVVNRDNYLVDLIAPMSKNAVRSPPQSLTDAEGDLVAAEIPGLQWLVSAPKVTAMAIDMRGLPVQLHCVDPRAFAVHKLWLSDRGDRDPPKRMRDRAQAMAVAQVVRRHLPNLRFDDRSLETLPKALRNRLSELSPEDPGPDADW
;
A
#
# COMPACT_ATOMS: atom_id res chain seq x y z
N MET A 1 10.61 -25.55 1.17
CA MET A 1 10.48 -24.55 0.08
C MET A 1 11.24 -23.25 0.33
N ALA A 2 11.25 -22.67 1.55
CA ALA A 2 11.93 -21.38 1.77
C ALA A 2 13.43 -21.32 1.37
N PRO A 3 14.27 -22.33 1.65
CA PRO A 3 15.66 -22.33 1.18
C PRO A 3 15.78 -22.34 -0.35
N VAL A 4 14.87 -23.03 -1.04
CA VAL A 4 14.83 -23.09 -2.52
C VAL A 4 14.46 -21.72 -3.07
N ASN A 5 13.43 -21.07 -2.53
CA ASN A 5 13.02 -19.73 -2.97
C ASN A 5 14.13 -18.69 -2.81
N ARG A 6 14.92 -18.78 -1.72
CA ARG A 6 16.10 -17.94 -1.53
C ARG A 6 17.20 -18.25 -2.54
N ALA A 7 17.48 -19.54 -2.77
CA ALA A 7 18.49 -19.97 -3.73
C ALA A 7 18.17 -19.52 -5.17
N LEU A 8 16.87 -19.44 -5.50
CA LEU A 8 16.38 -18.94 -6.79
C LEU A 8 16.25 -17.41 -6.86
N GLY A 9 16.61 -16.67 -5.80
CA GLY A 9 16.55 -15.21 -5.80
C GLY A 9 15.13 -14.62 -5.81
N LEU A 10 14.10 -15.41 -5.49
CA LEU A 10 12.69 -14.99 -5.57
C LEU A 10 12.27 -14.04 -4.43
N GLY A 11 13.09 -13.90 -3.40
CA GLY A 11 12.78 -13.13 -2.20
C GLY A 11 12.92 -11.63 -2.43
N ARG A 12 11.81 -10.90 -2.36
CA ARG A 12 11.75 -9.45 -2.64
C ARG A 12 11.20 -8.63 -1.48
N VAL A 13 10.17 -9.15 -0.80
CA VAL A 13 9.49 -8.39 0.26
C VAL A 13 10.40 -8.27 1.49
N PRO A 14 10.59 -7.06 2.06
CA PRO A 14 11.31 -6.88 3.30
C PRO A 14 10.75 -7.77 4.42
N VAL A 15 11.63 -8.38 5.22
CA VAL A 15 11.22 -9.38 6.20
C VAL A 15 10.22 -8.81 7.21
N ILE A 16 10.45 -7.58 7.69
CA ILE A 16 9.56 -6.93 8.65
C ILE A 16 8.18 -6.62 8.02
N ALA A 17 8.15 -6.06 6.81
CA ALA A 17 6.92 -5.84 6.05
C ALA A 17 6.12 -7.13 5.86
N ALA A 18 6.81 -8.21 5.50
CA ALA A 18 6.18 -9.52 5.31
C ALA A 18 5.61 -10.10 6.61
N ARG A 19 6.31 -9.94 7.73
CA ARG A 19 5.80 -10.38 9.05
C ARG A 19 4.58 -9.59 9.48
N ILE A 20 4.57 -8.27 9.25
CA ILE A 20 3.41 -7.41 9.50
C ILE A 20 2.23 -7.86 8.63
N ALA A 21 2.43 -8.03 7.32
CA ALA A 21 1.38 -8.46 6.41
C ALA A 21 0.77 -9.82 6.80
N ARG A 22 1.59 -10.82 7.17
CA ARG A 22 1.11 -12.10 7.68
C ARG A 22 0.26 -11.94 8.93
N ARG A 23 0.74 -11.16 9.91
CA ARG A 23 0.02 -10.94 11.16
C ARG A 23 -1.31 -10.22 10.92
N LEU A 24 -1.34 -9.20 10.07
CA LEU A 24 -2.58 -8.52 9.70
C LEU A 24 -3.56 -9.42 8.95
N LEU A 25 -3.07 -10.39 8.17
CA LEU A 25 -3.91 -11.37 7.50
C LEU A 25 -4.49 -12.39 8.49
N GLU A 26 -3.69 -12.88 9.44
CA GLU A 26 -4.13 -13.76 10.53
C GLU A 26 -5.27 -13.12 11.35
N GLU A 27 -5.15 -11.82 11.64
CA GLU A 27 -6.16 -11.01 12.33
C GLU A 27 -7.33 -10.57 11.42
N ARG A 28 -7.38 -11.03 10.17
CA ARG A 28 -8.43 -10.69 9.17
C ARG A 28 -8.60 -9.19 8.91
N LEU A 29 -7.51 -8.43 9.05
CA LEU A 29 -7.48 -6.99 8.75
C LEU A 29 -7.04 -6.72 7.31
N LEU A 30 -5.98 -7.40 6.87
CA LEU A 30 -5.40 -7.19 5.55
C LEU A 30 -6.34 -7.72 4.46
N GLY A 31 -6.72 -6.84 3.53
CA GLY A 31 -7.70 -7.13 2.48
C GLY A 31 -9.15 -6.89 2.88
N THR A 32 -9.39 -6.45 4.11
CA THR A 32 -10.73 -6.27 4.67
C THR A 32 -10.93 -4.83 5.14
N SER A 33 -10.30 -4.46 6.25
CA SER A 33 -10.31 -3.09 6.78
C SER A 33 -9.06 -2.31 6.40
N VAL A 34 -7.96 -3.00 6.08
CA VAL A 34 -6.67 -2.40 5.73
C VAL A 34 -6.16 -2.95 4.40
N SER A 35 -5.55 -2.08 3.59
CA SER A 35 -4.80 -2.47 2.39
C SER A 35 -3.40 -1.85 2.41
N ILE A 36 -2.42 -2.56 1.86
CA ILE A 36 -1.07 -2.04 1.68
C ILE A 36 -1.07 -1.04 0.52
N VAL A 37 -0.47 0.13 0.75
CA VAL A 37 -0.27 1.17 -0.26
C VAL A 37 1.18 1.65 -0.22
N GLY A 38 1.48 2.74 -0.95
CA GLY A 38 2.84 3.27 -1.02
C GLY A 38 3.80 2.31 -1.73
N THR A 39 5.09 2.42 -1.42
CA THR A 39 6.14 1.66 -2.12
C THR A 39 5.98 0.14 -1.96
N ASN A 40 5.47 -0.34 -0.83
CA ASN A 40 5.27 -1.79 -0.61
C ASN A 40 4.23 -2.42 -1.56
N ALA A 41 3.35 -1.62 -2.17
CA ALA A 41 2.42 -2.13 -3.19
C ALA A 41 3.16 -2.65 -4.43
N LEU A 42 4.36 -2.14 -4.73
CA LEU A 42 5.18 -2.58 -5.85
C LEU A 42 5.47 -4.08 -5.78
N PHE A 43 5.76 -4.65 -4.60
CA PHE A 43 6.00 -6.09 -4.45
C PHE A 43 4.79 -6.96 -4.78
N CYS A 44 3.57 -6.43 -4.61
CA CYS A 44 2.35 -7.12 -5.05
C CYS A 44 2.29 -7.13 -6.57
N TYR A 45 2.63 -6.02 -7.21
CA TYR A 45 2.64 -5.89 -8.68
C TYR A 45 3.77 -6.71 -9.32
N GLU A 46 4.94 -6.81 -8.68
CA GLU A 46 6.02 -7.75 -9.05
C GLU A 46 5.48 -9.18 -9.12
N ALA A 47 4.80 -9.62 -8.06
CA ALA A 47 4.24 -10.97 -7.96
C ALA A 47 3.12 -11.22 -8.99
N MET A 48 2.32 -10.20 -9.32
CA MET A 48 1.30 -10.31 -10.38
C MET A 48 1.91 -10.40 -11.77
N ALA A 49 2.96 -9.63 -12.03
CA ALA A 49 3.57 -9.49 -13.36
C ALA A 49 4.66 -10.54 -13.65
N GLY A 50 5.18 -11.22 -12.62
CA GLY A 50 6.26 -12.20 -12.77
C GLY A 50 7.63 -11.57 -13.04
N GLY A 51 7.90 -10.38 -12.48
CA GLY A 51 9.17 -9.67 -12.64
C GLY A 51 9.51 -8.82 -11.41
N HIS A 52 10.56 -8.00 -11.50
CA HIS A 52 11.03 -7.16 -10.39
C HIS A 52 11.18 -5.72 -10.82
N PHE A 53 10.78 -4.79 -9.94
CA PHE A 53 11.16 -3.40 -10.08
C PHE A 53 12.62 -3.22 -9.65
N SER A 54 13.28 -2.24 -10.23
CA SER A 54 14.57 -1.73 -9.83
C SER A 54 14.58 -1.41 -8.33
N ASN A 55 15.70 -1.70 -7.67
CA ASN A 55 15.83 -1.51 -6.23
C ASN A 55 15.61 -0.04 -5.83
N ASP A 56 15.98 0.92 -6.68
CA ASP A 56 15.78 2.35 -6.42
C ASP A 56 14.30 2.75 -6.34
N LEU A 57 13.42 2.06 -7.08
CA LEU A 57 11.98 2.26 -7.02
C LEU A 57 11.33 1.55 -5.83
N ALA A 58 11.82 0.36 -5.50
CA ALA A 58 11.26 -0.50 -4.45
C ALA A 58 11.84 -0.26 -3.05
N ALA A 59 12.91 0.52 -2.92
CA ALA A 59 13.53 0.83 -1.63
C ALA A 59 12.56 1.60 -0.72
N THR A 60 12.28 1.02 0.46
CA THR A 60 11.44 1.61 1.49
C THR A 60 11.87 1.11 2.88
N GLU A 61 11.81 2.00 3.86
CA GLU A 61 12.00 1.73 5.30
C GLU A 61 10.67 1.92 6.07
N ASP A 62 9.55 1.92 5.35
CA ASP A 62 8.21 2.09 5.88
C ASP A 62 7.24 1.05 5.32
N ILE A 63 6.02 1.04 5.86
CA ILE A 63 4.84 0.43 5.26
C ILE A 63 3.63 1.31 5.52
N ASP A 64 2.96 1.71 4.45
CA ASP A 64 1.71 2.47 4.50
C ASP A 64 0.51 1.52 4.49
N LEU A 65 -0.35 1.66 5.49
CA LEU A 65 -1.58 0.91 5.67
C LEU A 65 -2.77 1.85 5.45
N LEU A 66 -3.47 1.65 4.34
CA LEU A 66 -4.71 2.37 4.03
C LEU A 66 -5.88 1.73 4.76
N PHE A 67 -6.44 2.44 5.74
CA PHE A 67 -7.62 2.05 6.48
C PHE A 67 -8.90 2.47 5.76
N ASP A 68 -9.82 1.52 5.60
CA ASP A 68 -11.19 1.76 5.17
C ASP A 68 -12.13 1.82 6.38
N CYS A 69 -12.37 3.03 6.87
CA CYS A 69 -13.24 3.28 8.02
C CYS A 69 -14.70 2.81 7.82
N ARG A 70 -15.14 2.56 6.58
CA ARG A 70 -16.48 2.01 6.29
C ARG A 70 -16.58 0.55 6.72
N MET A 71 -15.45 -0.14 6.83
CA MET A 71 -15.35 -1.56 7.20
C MET A 71 -15.14 -1.78 8.71
N ARG A 72 -15.32 -0.74 9.54
CA ARG A 72 -15.13 -0.78 11.01
C ARG A 72 -16.06 -1.76 11.74
N MET A 73 -17.15 -2.19 11.09
CA MET A 73 -18.19 -3.07 11.67
C MET A 73 -17.90 -4.58 11.55
N GLN A 74 -16.68 -4.98 11.21
CA GLN A 74 -16.35 -6.41 11.11
C GLN A 74 -15.96 -7.00 12.47
N ILE A 75 -16.24 -8.30 12.65
CA ILE A 75 -15.88 -9.04 13.87
C ILE A 75 -14.36 -9.02 14.00
N VAL A 76 -13.87 -8.23 14.96
CA VAL A 76 -12.47 -8.17 15.36
C VAL A 76 -12.18 -9.26 16.40
N SER A 77 -10.94 -9.75 16.44
CA SER A 77 -10.51 -10.67 17.48
C SER A 77 -10.53 -9.99 18.86
N GLU A 78 -10.66 -10.76 19.94
CA GLU A 78 -10.56 -10.23 21.31
C GLU A 78 -9.20 -9.56 21.55
N GLU A 79 -8.12 -10.12 21.00
CA GLU A 79 -6.77 -9.55 21.07
C GLU A 79 -6.72 -8.17 20.42
N LEU A 80 -7.28 -8.04 19.22
CA LEU A 80 -7.35 -6.75 18.53
C LEU A 80 -8.24 -5.75 19.28
N SER A 81 -9.38 -6.19 19.81
CA SER A 81 -10.27 -5.33 20.60
C SER A 81 -9.61 -4.81 21.88
N ALA A 82 -8.69 -5.58 22.47
CA ALA A 82 -8.00 -5.20 23.70
C ALA A 82 -6.74 -4.36 23.46
N ALA A 83 -5.96 -4.68 22.42
CA ALA A 83 -4.63 -4.12 22.23
C ALA A 83 -4.48 -3.21 20.99
N GLY A 84 -5.50 -3.15 20.14
CA GLY A 84 -5.51 -2.36 18.91
C GLY A 84 -4.43 -2.79 17.89
N LEU A 85 -4.21 -1.97 16.88
CA LEU A 85 -3.17 -2.19 15.86
C LEU A 85 -1.77 -2.20 16.48
N ILE A 86 -1.52 -1.39 17.52
CA ILE A 86 -0.21 -1.36 18.18
C ILE A 86 0.11 -2.70 18.87
N GLY A 87 -0.88 -3.37 19.46
CA GLY A 87 -0.71 -4.70 20.06
C GLY A 87 -0.30 -5.73 19.02
N ILE A 88 -0.97 -5.72 17.86
CA ILE A 88 -0.64 -6.57 16.71
C ILE A 88 0.79 -6.30 16.26
N LEU A 89 1.18 -5.04 16.07
CA LEU A 89 2.55 -4.69 15.66
C LEU A 89 3.56 -5.15 16.71
N LYS A 90 3.29 -4.95 18.00
CA LYS A 90 4.15 -5.43 19.10
C LYS A 90 4.29 -6.95 19.17
N SER A 91 3.30 -7.71 18.69
CA SER A 91 3.42 -9.18 18.54
C SER A 91 4.44 -9.57 17.45
N VAL A 92 4.62 -8.71 16.44
CA VAL A 92 5.64 -8.87 15.40
C VAL A 92 7.02 -8.41 15.90
N ASP A 93 7.10 -7.23 16.50
CA ASP A 93 8.33 -6.70 17.10
C ASP A 93 7.99 -5.91 18.36
N ARG A 94 8.45 -6.39 19.52
CA ARG A 94 8.16 -5.80 20.83
C ARG A 94 8.65 -4.36 20.98
N SER A 95 9.61 -3.93 20.14
CA SER A 95 10.17 -2.58 20.16
C SER A 95 9.33 -1.54 19.43
N PHE A 96 8.21 -1.92 18.81
CA PHE A 96 7.32 -0.94 18.20
C PHE A 96 6.73 0.02 19.23
N GLU A 97 6.93 1.32 19.00
CA GLU A 97 6.42 2.40 19.82
C GLU A 97 5.71 3.45 18.96
N ARG A 98 4.71 4.09 19.55
CA ARG A 98 3.94 5.13 18.87
C ARG A 98 4.73 6.42 18.87
N LEU A 99 4.72 7.10 17.73
CA LEU A 99 5.19 8.48 17.65
C LEU A 99 4.08 9.46 18.01
N SER A 100 4.48 10.68 18.35
CA SER A 100 3.56 11.80 18.55
C SER A 100 2.69 12.01 17.30
N GLY A 101 1.38 12.16 17.50
CA GLY A 101 0.40 12.27 16.41
C GLY A 101 -0.45 11.02 16.18
N GLY A 102 -0.12 9.87 16.78
CA GLY A 102 -1.03 8.72 16.92
C GLY A 102 -1.26 7.85 15.67
N PHE A 103 -0.82 8.29 14.49
CA PHE A 103 -0.99 7.55 13.22
C PHE A 103 0.24 6.72 12.81
N ARG A 104 1.39 6.95 13.45
CA ARG A 104 2.69 6.37 13.09
C ARG A 104 3.27 5.57 14.24
N VAL A 105 3.83 4.41 13.90
CA VAL A 105 4.60 3.54 14.81
C VAL A 105 6.01 3.36 14.26
N VAL A 106 7.00 3.29 15.13
CA VAL A 106 8.41 3.06 14.79
C VAL A 106 8.98 1.93 15.64
N ASN A 107 9.82 1.06 15.08
CA ASN A 107 10.58 0.08 15.87
C ASN A 107 12.01 0.56 16.16
N ARG A 108 12.78 -0.23 16.91
CA ARG A 108 14.19 0.08 17.23
C ARG A 108 15.12 0.20 16.02
N ASP A 109 14.73 -0.36 14.88
CA ASP A 109 15.49 -0.30 13.62
C ASP A 109 15.05 0.87 12.73
N ASN A 110 14.27 1.81 13.28
CA ASN A 110 13.64 2.94 12.60
C ASN A 110 12.64 2.57 11.49
N TYR A 111 12.16 1.32 11.47
CA TYR A 111 11.14 0.90 10.51
C TYR A 111 9.78 1.51 10.88
N LEU A 112 9.16 2.19 9.92
CA LEU A 112 7.92 2.94 10.15
C LEU A 112 6.69 2.16 9.68
N VAL A 113 5.61 2.26 10.46
CA VAL A 113 4.28 1.80 10.07
C VAL A 113 3.33 2.98 10.15
N ASP A 114 2.75 3.35 9.01
CA ASP A 114 1.82 4.47 8.90
C ASP A 114 0.40 3.96 8.68
N LEU A 115 -0.53 4.41 9.53
CA LEU A 115 -1.96 4.20 9.33
C LEU A 115 -2.55 5.46 8.72
N ILE A 116 -3.07 5.35 7.49
CA ILE A 116 -3.64 6.47 6.74
C ILE A 116 -5.07 6.18 6.34
N ALA A 117 -5.90 7.20 6.24
CA ALA A 117 -7.29 7.06 5.84
C ALA A 117 -7.75 8.24 4.96
N PRO A 118 -8.83 8.08 4.18
CA PRO A 118 -9.47 9.20 3.51
C PRO A 118 -9.90 10.28 4.50
N MET A 119 -9.75 11.54 4.08
CA MET A 119 -10.31 12.66 4.83
C MET A 119 -11.83 12.53 4.99
N SER A 120 -12.30 12.69 6.22
CA SER A 120 -13.71 12.68 6.56
C SER A 120 -14.41 13.86 5.88
N LYS A 121 -15.59 13.64 5.30
CA LYS A 121 -16.39 14.71 4.66
C LYS A 121 -16.66 15.90 5.59
N ASN A 122 -16.80 15.63 6.90
CA ASN A 122 -17.00 16.63 7.94
C ASN A 122 -16.00 16.39 9.09
N ALA A 123 -14.73 16.79 8.91
CA ALA A 123 -13.67 16.58 9.89
C ALA A 123 -14.02 17.06 11.32
N VAL A 124 -14.79 18.15 11.45
CA VAL A 124 -15.19 18.72 12.76
C VAL A 124 -16.19 17.82 13.51
N ARG A 125 -16.98 17.01 12.81
CA ARG A 125 -18.06 16.18 13.38
C ARG A 125 -17.77 14.68 13.33
N SER A 126 -16.73 14.26 12.62
CA SER A 126 -16.43 12.85 12.43
C SER A 126 -15.53 12.38 13.57
N PRO A 127 -15.80 11.20 14.17
CA PRO A 127 -14.91 10.65 15.17
C PRO A 127 -13.54 10.35 14.56
N PRO A 128 -12.47 10.31 15.39
CA PRO A 128 -11.16 9.85 14.94
C PRO A 128 -11.25 8.48 14.24
N GLN A 129 -10.56 8.33 13.12
CA GLN A 129 -10.59 7.09 12.35
C GLN A 129 -9.60 6.07 12.93
N SER A 130 -10.06 5.29 13.90
CA SER A 130 -9.29 4.20 14.52
C SER A 130 -9.84 2.84 14.11
N LEU A 131 -8.97 1.82 14.10
CA LEU A 131 -9.36 0.44 13.81
C LEU A 131 -10.29 -0.12 14.89
N THR A 132 -10.00 0.19 16.15
CA THR A 132 -10.76 -0.23 17.33
C THR A 132 -11.06 0.95 18.25
N ASP A 133 -11.81 0.70 19.32
CA ASP A 133 -12.02 1.65 20.42
C ASP A 133 -11.06 1.38 21.60
N ALA A 134 -10.05 0.53 21.41
CA ALA A 134 -9.07 0.22 22.44
C ALA A 134 -8.31 1.49 22.88
N GLU A 135 -8.09 1.63 24.18
CA GLU A 135 -7.36 2.78 24.72
C GLU A 135 -5.93 2.78 24.19
N GLY A 136 -5.55 3.90 23.58
CA GLY A 136 -4.29 3.98 22.87
C GLY A 136 -4.24 3.01 21.69
N ASP A 137 -5.30 2.94 20.86
CA ASP A 137 -5.24 2.44 19.48
C ASP A 137 -4.79 3.54 18.49
N LEU A 138 -4.27 3.14 17.31
CA LEU A 138 -3.77 4.07 16.31
C LEU A 138 -4.93 4.84 15.70
N VAL A 139 -4.75 6.14 15.57
CA VAL A 139 -5.68 7.03 14.88
C VAL A 139 -5.10 7.31 13.51
N ALA A 140 -5.82 6.93 12.45
CA ALA A 140 -5.34 7.11 11.10
C ALA A 140 -5.14 8.60 10.75
N ALA A 141 -4.05 8.90 10.04
CA ALA A 141 -3.86 10.22 9.44
C ALA A 141 -4.83 10.39 8.27
N GLU A 142 -5.69 11.40 8.36
CA GLU A 142 -6.63 11.75 7.30
C GLU A 142 -5.92 12.50 6.16
N ILE A 143 -5.82 11.87 5.00
CA ILE A 143 -5.11 12.44 3.84
C ILE A 143 -6.11 12.83 2.74
N PRO A 144 -6.10 14.11 2.31
CA PRO A 144 -6.87 14.57 1.17
C PRO A 144 -6.55 13.77 -0.09
N GLY A 145 -7.60 13.22 -0.70
CA GLY A 145 -7.49 12.45 -1.93
C GLY A 145 -7.33 10.95 -1.76
N LEU A 146 -7.31 10.38 -0.55
CA LEU A 146 -7.34 8.91 -0.44
C LEU A 146 -8.73 8.29 -0.67
N GLN A 147 -9.79 9.10 -0.78
CA GLN A 147 -11.18 8.63 -0.93
C GLN A 147 -11.39 7.76 -2.18
N TRP A 148 -10.71 8.08 -3.28
CA TRP A 148 -10.77 7.26 -4.49
C TRP A 148 -9.89 6.02 -4.37
N LEU A 149 -8.75 6.10 -3.69
CA LEU A 149 -7.82 4.99 -3.54
C LEU A 149 -8.42 3.89 -2.64
N VAL A 150 -9.14 4.28 -1.58
CA VAL A 150 -9.89 3.33 -0.75
C VAL A 150 -11.04 2.68 -1.51
N SER A 151 -11.66 3.39 -2.46
CA SER A 151 -12.79 2.90 -3.25
C SER A 151 -12.38 2.17 -4.54
N ALA A 152 -11.11 2.30 -4.94
CA ALA A 152 -10.57 1.60 -6.10
C ALA A 152 -10.60 0.08 -5.86
N PRO A 153 -10.68 -0.72 -6.94
CA PRO A 153 -10.53 -2.17 -6.85
C PRO A 153 -9.27 -2.55 -6.05
N LYS A 154 -9.33 -3.70 -5.39
CA LYS A 154 -8.19 -4.27 -4.66
C LYS A 154 -7.63 -5.44 -5.43
N VAL A 155 -6.34 -5.65 -5.32
CA VAL A 155 -5.63 -6.79 -5.91
C VAL A 155 -4.95 -7.58 -4.80
N THR A 156 -4.77 -8.86 -5.05
CA THR A 156 -4.12 -9.78 -4.13
C THR A 156 -3.11 -10.62 -4.89
N ALA A 157 -1.92 -10.78 -4.32
CA ALA A 157 -0.88 -11.63 -4.88
C ALA A 157 -0.08 -12.34 -3.78
N MET A 158 0.44 -13.51 -4.11
CA MET A 158 1.36 -14.27 -3.27
C MET A 158 2.80 -13.89 -3.65
N ALA A 159 3.46 -13.10 -2.82
CA ALA A 159 4.86 -12.75 -2.97
C ALA A 159 5.75 -13.63 -2.07
N ILE A 160 7.06 -13.47 -2.20
CA ILE A 160 8.05 -14.17 -1.38
C ILE A 160 8.90 -13.12 -0.63
N ASP A 161 9.04 -13.30 0.68
CA ASP A 161 9.91 -12.43 1.47
C ASP A 161 11.40 -12.76 1.28
N MET A 162 12.29 -11.88 1.72
CA MET A 162 13.74 -12.10 1.63
C MET A 162 14.24 -13.34 2.39
N ARG A 163 13.41 -13.96 3.25
CA ARG A 163 13.71 -15.26 3.89
C ARG A 163 13.20 -16.45 3.07
N GLY A 164 12.56 -16.23 1.94
CA GLY A 164 12.00 -17.25 1.06
C GLY A 164 10.62 -17.74 1.48
N LEU A 165 9.99 -17.11 2.46
CA LEU A 165 8.67 -17.51 2.96
C LEU A 165 7.56 -16.79 2.17
N PRO A 166 6.43 -17.47 1.88
CA PRO A 166 5.32 -16.85 1.18
C PRO A 166 4.67 -15.76 2.02
N VAL A 167 4.18 -14.70 1.37
CA VAL A 167 3.40 -13.63 1.98
C VAL A 167 2.31 -13.20 1.01
N GLN A 168 1.07 -13.22 1.48
CA GLN A 168 -0.06 -12.70 0.72
C GLN A 168 -0.16 -11.19 0.96
N LEU A 169 -0.14 -10.42 -0.12
CA LEU A 169 -0.27 -8.97 -0.09
C LEU A 169 -1.65 -8.59 -0.61
N HIS A 170 -2.33 -7.67 0.09
CA HIS A 170 -3.56 -7.03 -0.40
C HIS A 170 -3.28 -5.57 -0.64
N CYS A 171 -3.34 -5.16 -1.90
CA CYS A 171 -2.97 -3.82 -2.33
C CYS A 171 -4.10 -3.17 -3.12
N VAL A 172 -3.95 -1.87 -3.34
CA VAL A 172 -4.80 -1.11 -4.25
C VAL A 172 -4.52 -1.49 -5.71
N ASP A 173 -5.50 -1.30 -6.60
CA ASP A 173 -5.36 -1.51 -8.04
C ASP A 173 -4.11 -0.79 -8.60
N PRO A 174 -3.24 -1.47 -9.38
CA PRO A 174 -2.01 -0.87 -9.90
C PRO A 174 -2.27 0.34 -10.82
N ARG A 175 -3.40 0.39 -11.52
CA ARG A 175 -3.80 1.54 -12.35
C ARG A 175 -4.18 2.73 -11.47
N ALA A 176 -4.93 2.47 -10.40
CA ALA A 176 -5.28 3.49 -9.40
C ALA A 176 -4.03 4.00 -8.65
N PHE A 177 -3.08 3.11 -8.35
CA PHE A 177 -1.78 3.48 -7.80
C PHE A 177 -1.01 4.40 -8.76
N ALA A 178 -0.85 3.99 -10.02
CA ALA A 178 -0.07 4.73 -11.01
C ALA A 178 -0.63 6.14 -11.22
N VAL A 179 -1.95 6.26 -11.43
CA VAL A 179 -2.59 7.57 -11.63
C VAL A 179 -2.53 8.45 -10.39
N HIS A 180 -2.64 7.85 -9.20
CA HIS A 180 -2.53 8.60 -7.94
C HIS A 180 -1.12 9.12 -7.71
N LYS A 181 -0.09 8.30 -7.97
CA LYS A 181 1.31 8.70 -7.88
C LYS A 181 1.69 9.78 -8.88
N LEU A 182 1.19 9.68 -10.11
CA LEU A 182 1.37 10.72 -11.14
C LEU A 182 0.71 12.04 -10.71
N TRP A 183 -0.49 11.98 -10.12
CA TRP A 183 -1.13 13.17 -9.59
C TRP A 183 -0.36 13.78 -8.40
N LEU A 184 0.19 12.95 -7.50
CA LEU A 184 1.02 13.40 -6.38
C LEU A 184 2.32 14.07 -6.86
N SER A 185 2.92 13.63 -7.97
CA SER A 185 4.18 14.20 -8.46
C SER A 185 4.06 15.65 -8.95
N ASP A 186 2.85 16.10 -9.27
CA ASP A 186 2.61 17.45 -9.81
C ASP A 186 2.10 18.44 -8.76
N ARG A 187 1.90 17.96 -7.54
CA ARG A 187 1.52 18.81 -6.41
C ARG A 187 2.66 19.75 -6.05
N GLY A 188 2.35 21.05 -5.99
CA GLY A 188 3.31 22.09 -5.64
C GLY A 188 3.83 22.01 -4.20
N ASP A 189 3.06 21.39 -3.30
CA ASP A 189 3.40 21.18 -1.88
C ASP A 189 4.13 19.85 -1.62
N ARG A 190 4.44 19.08 -2.67
CA ARG A 190 5.16 17.81 -2.55
C ARG A 190 6.67 18.04 -2.59
N ASP A 191 7.38 17.42 -1.64
CA ASP A 191 8.84 17.46 -1.54
C ASP A 191 9.52 17.02 -2.86
N PRO A 192 10.52 17.76 -3.40
CA PRO A 192 11.04 17.51 -4.75
C PRO A 192 11.61 16.09 -4.97
N PRO A 193 12.43 15.51 -4.07
CA PRO A 193 12.83 14.10 -4.16
C PRO A 193 11.63 13.13 -4.21
N LYS A 194 10.59 13.36 -3.39
CA LYS A 194 9.38 12.54 -3.41
C LYS A 194 8.60 12.69 -4.72
N ARG A 195 8.55 13.88 -5.31
CA ARG A 195 7.91 14.12 -6.63
C ARG A 195 8.54 13.29 -7.73
N MET A 196 9.87 13.29 -7.80
CA MET A 196 10.60 12.51 -8.81
C MET A 196 10.34 11.02 -8.64
N ARG A 197 10.42 10.51 -7.40
CA ARG A 197 10.14 9.10 -7.10
C ARG A 197 8.69 8.72 -7.39
N ASP A 198 7.73 9.55 -7.01
CA ASP A 198 6.30 9.32 -7.27
C ASP A 198 6.05 9.21 -8.79
N ARG A 199 6.64 10.10 -9.61
CA ARG A 199 6.52 10.04 -11.07
C ARG A 199 7.16 8.77 -11.64
N ALA A 200 8.36 8.41 -11.17
CA ALA A 200 9.07 7.23 -11.65
C ALA A 200 8.30 5.93 -11.32
N GLN A 201 7.78 5.80 -10.10
CA GLN A 201 6.91 4.68 -9.71
C GLN A 201 5.62 4.64 -10.55
N ALA A 202 4.99 5.79 -10.82
CA ALA A 202 3.79 5.86 -11.64
C ALA A 202 4.02 5.31 -13.05
N MET A 203 5.11 5.75 -13.69
CA MET A 203 5.45 5.33 -15.06
C MET A 203 5.84 3.85 -15.11
N ALA A 204 6.66 3.38 -14.16
CA ALA A 204 7.07 1.98 -14.09
C ALA A 204 5.86 1.05 -13.88
N VAL A 205 4.96 1.36 -12.95
CA VAL A 205 3.76 0.55 -12.74
C VAL A 205 2.85 0.57 -13.97
N ALA A 206 2.68 1.72 -14.63
CA ALA A 206 1.90 1.78 -15.86
C ALA A 206 2.51 0.94 -16.98
N GLN A 207 3.83 0.92 -17.10
CA GLN A 207 4.56 0.07 -18.03
C GLN A 207 4.29 -1.42 -17.75
N VAL A 208 4.41 -1.82 -16.48
CA VAL A 208 4.14 -3.19 -16.03
C VAL A 208 2.71 -3.61 -16.34
N VAL A 209 1.74 -2.74 -16.02
CA VAL A 209 0.33 -3.01 -16.30
C VAL A 209 0.10 -3.25 -17.80
N ARG A 210 0.63 -2.38 -18.66
CA ARG A 210 0.44 -2.47 -20.12
C ARG A 210 1.05 -3.72 -20.73
N ARG A 211 2.23 -4.13 -20.25
CA ARG A 211 3.01 -5.23 -20.84
C ARG A 211 2.70 -6.59 -20.24
N HIS A 212 2.46 -6.65 -18.93
CA HIS A 212 2.43 -7.91 -18.18
C HIS A 212 1.06 -8.20 -17.55
N LEU A 213 0.16 -7.21 -17.46
CA LEU A 213 -1.17 -7.37 -16.87
C LEU A 213 -2.27 -6.97 -17.87
N PRO A 214 -2.41 -7.67 -19.02
CA PRO A 214 -3.32 -7.28 -20.09
C PRO A 214 -4.81 -7.27 -19.68
N ASN A 215 -5.15 -7.94 -18.58
CA ASN A 215 -6.48 -7.93 -17.98
C ASN A 215 -6.79 -6.62 -17.20
N LEU A 216 -5.79 -5.77 -16.94
CA LEU A 216 -5.92 -4.49 -16.24
C LEU A 216 -5.65 -3.34 -17.19
N ARG A 217 -6.52 -3.14 -18.19
CA ARG A 217 -6.35 -2.06 -19.16
C ARG A 217 -6.68 -0.69 -18.56
N PHE A 218 -6.00 0.36 -19.03
CA PHE A 218 -6.24 1.75 -18.58
C PHE A 218 -7.49 2.40 -19.19
N ASP A 219 -8.07 1.79 -20.24
CA ASP A 219 -9.33 2.21 -20.87
C ASP A 219 -10.55 1.43 -20.35
N ASP A 220 -10.36 0.61 -19.33
CA ASP A 220 -11.43 -0.18 -18.72
C ASP A 220 -12.42 0.72 -17.96
N ARG A 221 -13.71 0.42 -18.10
CA ARG A 221 -14.81 1.17 -17.47
C ARG A 221 -14.72 1.24 -15.94
N SER A 222 -14.05 0.27 -15.29
CA SER A 222 -13.82 0.31 -13.84
C SER A 222 -13.11 1.58 -13.38
N LEU A 223 -12.32 2.22 -14.25
CA LEU A 223 -11.63 3.48 -13.97
C LEU A 223 -12.50 4.73 -14.17
N GLU A 224 -13.71 4.62 -14.73
CA GLU A 224 -14.64 5.76 -14.87
C GLU A 224 -15.07 6.33 -13.51
N THR A 225 -15.02 5.50 -12.47
CA THR A 225 -15.31 5.88 -11.08
C THR A 225 -14.25 6.79 -10.45
N LEU A 226 -13.09 6.94 -11.09
CA LEU A 226 -12.05 7.84 -10.62
C LEU A 226 -12.49 9.32 -10.75
N PRO A 227 -12.05 10.18 -9.83
CA PRO A 227 -12.25 11.63 -9.94
C PRO A 227 -11.75 12.16 -11.28
N LYS A 228 -12.44 13.16 -11.82
CA LYS A 228 -12.08 13.80 -13.11
C LYS A 228 -10.61 14.23 -13.16
N ALA A 229 -10.08 14.76 -12.06
CA ALA A 229 -8.68 15.19 -11.95
C ALA A 229 -7.68 14.05 -12.19
N LEU A 230 -8.02 12.80 -11.83
CA LEU A 230 -7.20 11.63 -12.11
C LEU A 230 -7.48 11.06 -13.50
N ARG A 231 -8.75 10.99 -13.91
CA ARG A 231 -9.12 10.47 -15.25
C ARG A 231 -8.44 11.22 -16.38
N ASN A 232 -8.30 12.54 -16.24
CA ASN A 232 -7.60 13.37 -17.22
C ASN A 232 -6.11 13.03 -17.38
N ARG A 233 -5.53 12.25 -16.46
CA ARG A 233 -4.12 11.84 -16.46
C ARG A 233 -3.91 10.42 -17.00
N LEU A 234 -4.97 9.65 -17.23
CA LEU A 234 -4.86 8.25 -17.67
C LEU A 234 -4.16 8.13 -19.03
N SER A 235 -4.38 9.10 -19.93
CA SER A 235 -3.72 9.14 -21.24
C SER A 235 -2.19 9.26 -21.15
N GLU A 236 -1.66 9.91 -20.13
CA GLU A 236 -0.20 10.01 -19.90
C GLU A 236 0.42 8.66 -19.49
N LEU A 237 -0.38 7.77 -18.89
CA LEU A 237 0.06 6.44 -18.44
C LEU A 237 -0.11 5.37 -19.52
N SER A 238 -0.83 5.67 -20.59
CA SER A 238 -1.07 4.75 -21.70
C SER A 238 -0.80 5.43 -23.05
N PRO A 239 0.44 5.89 -23.32
CA PRO A 239 0.80 6.42 -24.63
C PRO A 239 0.63 5.35 -25.72
N GLU A 240 0.36 5.75 -26.95
CA GLU A 240 0.14 4.82 -28.08
C GLU A 240 1.37 3.96 -28.38
N ASP A 241 2.58 4.48 -28.15
CA ASP A 241 3.84 3.75 -28.22
C ASP A 241 4.36 3.43 -26.81
N PRO A 242 4.50 2.16 -26.40
CA PRO A 242 5.06 1.77 -25.11
C PRO A 242 6.56 2.04 -24.94
N GLY A 243 7.25 2.50 -25.99
CA GLY A 243 8.70 2.67 -25.99
C GLY A 243 9.43 1.32 -25.86
N PRO A 244 10.77 1.32 -25.73
CA PRO A 244 11.54 0.08 -25.56
C PRO A 244 11.21 -0.61 -24.21
N ASP A 245 11.55 -1.91 -24.11
CA ASP A 245 11.54 -2.61 -22.83
C ASP A 245 12.61 -2.00 -21.93
N ALA A 246 12.19 -1.11 -21.04
CA ALA A 246 13.02 -0.71 -19.92
C ALA A 246 12.90 -1.77 -18.82
N ASP A 247 14.05 -2.23 -18.30
CA ASP A 247 14.10 -2.92 -17.02
C ASP A 247 13.46 -1.99 -15.98
N TRP A 248 12.29 -2.40 -15.47
CA TRP A 248 11.51 -1.64 -14.51
C TRP A 248 12.03 -1.87 -13.10
#